data_AF-K0SGG7-F1
#
_entry.id   AF-K0SGG7-F1
#
_cell.length_a   1.000
_cell.length_b   1.000
_cell.length_c   1.000
_cell.angle_alpha   90.00
_cell.angle_beta   90.00
_cell.angle_gamma   90.00
#
_symmetry.space_group_name_H-M   'P 1'
#
loop_
_entity.id
_entity.type
_entity.pdbx_description
1 polymer ?
#
loop_
_entity_poly.entity_id
_entity_poly.type
_entity_poly.pdbx_seq_one_letter_code
_entity_poly.pdbx_strand_id
1 'polypeptide(L)'
;MVKIPDVDVLGKLGVQNRNERGLVSVMPSTERYFGEELRRTAPKGVGAFLMSQSQQLAMELYESRIASMQRFVAMTVMFHQMGDRVQSFFPKISFGLLGYRMDRTHSIMRIATTASPVSGADVRDQMVELHLRLKIEKAVNLVIRHFNRWKAAKNKRELAELRSSMTMSPGSPSMDKIDEGSLKSE
;
A
#
# COMPACT_ATOMS: atom_id res chain seq x y z
N MET A 1 21.12 14.80 -44.31
CA MET A 1 20.64 13.46 -43.93
C MET A 1 21.16 13.17 -42.53
N VAL A 2 20.32 13.38 -41.51
CA VAL A 2 20.70 13.31 -40.09
C VAL A 2 20.82 11.83 -39.72
N LYS A 3 22.04 11.37 -39.40
CA LYS A 3 22.27 10.01 -38.89
C LYS A 3 21.80 9.97 -37.44
N ILE A 4 20.69 9.27 -37.19
CA ILE A 4 20.13 9.08 -35.85
C ILE A 4 21.01 8.02 -35.15
N PRO A 5 21.73 8.38 -34.07
CA PRO A 5 22.65 7.47 -33.37
C PRO A 5 21.94 6.32 -32.64
N ASP A 6 20.63 6.40 -32.44
CA ASP A 6 19.87 5.42 -31.64
C ASP A 6 19.73 4.04 -32.32
N VAL A 7 19.85 3.98 -33.66
CA VAL A 7 19.72 2.72 -34.41
C VAL A 7 21.00 1.87 -34.31
N ASP A 8 22.18 2.50 -34.23
CA ASP A 8 23.46 1.80 -34.07
C ASP A 8 23.64 1.22 -32.66
N VAL A 9 23.01 1.81 -31.64
CA VAL A 9 23.00 1.27 -30.27
C VAL A 9 22.11 0.03 -30.18
N LEU A 10 20.98 0.01 -30.89
CA LEU A 10 20.10 -1.17 -31.00
C LEU A 10 20.77 -2.34 -31.75
N GLY A 11 21.62 -2.06 -32.74
CA GLY A 11 22.39 -3.09 -33.45
C GLY A 11 23.35 -3.88 -32.54
N LYS A 12 23.87 -3.27 -31.47
CA LYS A 12 24.73 -3.93 -30.47
C LYS A 12 23.97 -4.78 -29.46
N LEU A 13 22.65 -4.60 -29.32
CA LEU A 13 21.80 -5.47 -28.50
C LEU A 13 21.39 -6.76 -29.24
N GLY A 14 21.72 -6.85 -30.54
CA GLY A 14 21.48 -8.02 -31.39
C GLY A 14 22.45 -9.19 -31.18
N VAL A 15 23.15 -9.26 -30.04
CA VAL A 15 24.00 -10.42 -29.73
C VAL A 15 23.10 -11.64 -29.56
N GLN A 16 23.12 -12.54 -30.54
CA GLN A 16 22.49 -13.85 -30.48
C GLN A 16 23.23 -14.73 -29.48
N ASN A 17 23.04 -14.46 -28.19
CA ASN A 17 23.61 -15.28 -27.12
C ASN A 17 22.74 -16.54 -26.93
N ARG A 18 22.52 -17.31 -28.01
CA ARG A 18 21.72 -18.53 -28.01
C ARG A 18 22.63 -19.73 -28.20
N ASN A 19 22.50 -20.71 -27.32
CA ASN A 19 23.23 -21.98 -27.45
C ASN A 19 22.68 -22.80 -28.63
N GLU A 20 23.34 -23.88 -29.03
CA GLU A 20 22.91 -24.79 -30.12
C GLU A 20 21.46 -25.30 -29.99
N ARG A 21 20.89 -25.23 -28.78
CA ARG A 21 19.49 -25.57 -28.45
C ARG A 21 18.51 -24.39 -28.57
N GLY A 22 18.94 -23.23 -29.06
CA GLY A 22 18.14 -22.01 -29.18
C GLY A 22 17.86 -21.28 -27.85
N LEU A 23 18.40 -21.76 -26.73
CA LEU A 23 18.24 -21.16 -25.41
C LEU A 23 19.16 -19.95 -25.25
N VAL A 24 18.61 -18.83 -24.80
CA VAL A 24 19.41 -17.64 -24.45
C VAL A 24 20.28 -17.96 -23.24
N SER A 25 21.59 -18.05 -23.46
CA SER A 25 22.59 -18.27 -22.41
C SER A 25 23.27 -16.95 -22.13
N VAL A 26 22.95 -16.36 -20.98
CA VAL A 26 23.68 -15.20 -20.50
C VAL A 26 24.99 -15.72 -19.91
N MET A 27 26.11 -15.43 -20.58
CA MET A 27 27.43 -15.73 -20.02
C MET A 27 27.63 -14.94 -18.72
N PRO A 28 28.23 -15.54 -17.68
CA PRO A 28 28.55 -14.82 -16.46
C PRO A 28 29.48 -13.65 -16.78
N SER A 29 29.21 -12.49 -16.18
CA SER A 29 30.01 -11.28 -16.40
C SER A 29 31.45 -11.53 -15.93
N THR A 30 32.41 -11.23 -16.79
CA THR A 30 33.86 -11.24 -16.47
C THR A 30 34.36 -9.86 -16.07
N GLU A 31 33.46 -8.88 -15.88
CA GLU A 31 33.82 -7.52 -15.49
C GLU A 31 34.40 -7.48 -14.07
N ARG A 32 35.41 -6.63 -13.86
CA ARG A 32 35.99 -6.36 -12.52
C ARG A 32 35.02 -5.59 -11.63
N TYR A 33 34.21 -4.74 -12.24
CA TYR A 33 33.13 -4.04 -11.55
C TYR A 33 31.94 -3.88 -12.50
N PHE A 34 30.74 -3.91 -11.94
CA PHE A 34 29.50 -3.88 -12.70
C PHE A 34 29.40 -2.58 -13.52
N GLY A 35 29.36 -2.68 -14.85
CA GLY A 35 29.35 -1.51 -15.75
C GLY A 35 30.69 -1.10 -16.33
N GLU A 36 31.72 -1.92 -16.18
CA GLU A 36 33.02 -1.71 -16.80
C GLU A 36 32.90 -1.64 -18.33
N GLU A 37 32.18 -2.56 -18.97
CA GLU A 37 31.96 -2.53 -20.41
C GLU A 37 31.04 -1.38 -20.83
N LEU A 38 30.04 -1.04 -20.01
CA LEU A 38 29.17 0.10 -20.27
C LEU A 38 29.99 1.39 -20.30
N ARG A 39 30.89 1.59 -19.33
CA ARG A 39 31.82 2.74 -19.30
C ARG A 39 32.77 2.75 -20.48
N ARG A 40 33.24 1.58 -20.91
CA ARG A 40 34.13 1.42 -22.08
C ARG A 40 33.43 1.73 -23.41
N THR A 41 32.14 1.46 -23.50
CA THR A 41 31.34 1.64 -24.73
C THR A 41 30.56 2.95 -24.78
N ALA A 42 30.48 3.70 -23.68
CA ALA A 42 29.76 4.95 -23.61
C ALA A 42 30.38 6.07 -24.48
N PRO A 43 29.55 6.93 -25.11
CA PRO A 43 30.02 8.12 -25.82
C PRO A 43 30.82 9.05 -24.90
N LYS A 44 31.90 9.64 -25.43
CA LYS A 44 32.70 10.63 -24.70
C LYS A 44 31.80 11.83 -24.35
N GLY A 45 31.62 12.10 -23.05
CA GLY A 45 30.81 13.21 -22.54
C GLY A 45 29.57 12.80 -21.73
N VAL A 46 29.22 11.51 -21.68
CA VAL A 46 28.16 11.03 -20.78
C VAL A 46 28.67 11.05 -19.33
N GLY A 47 28.04 11.86 -18.48
CA GLY A 47 28.40 11.96 -17.07
C GLY A 47 28.13 10.66 -16.31
N ALA A 48 28.99 10.34 -15.34
CA ALA A 48 28.90 9.12 -14.53
C ALA A 48 27.52 8.93 -13.85
N PHE A 49 26.84 10.04 -13.55
CA PHE A 49 25.50 10.04 -12.95
C PHE A 49 24.41 9.47 -13.89
N LEU A 50 24.42 9.85 -15.18
CA LEU A 50 23.47 9.34 -16.17
C LEU A 50 23.70 7.85 -16.43
N MET A 51 24.95 7.42 -16.42
CA MET A 51 25.30 6.00 -16.55
C MET A 51 24.74 5.19 -15.37
N SER A 52 24.94 5.66 -14.13
CA SER A 52 24.38 5.02 -12.94
C SER A 52 22.85 4.91 -12.99
N GLN A 53 22.14 5.95 -13.45
CA GLN A 53 20.69 5.88 -13.59
C GLN A 53 20.25 4.88 -14.64
N SER A 54 20.92 4.84 -15.80
CA SER A 54 20.59 3.87 -16.85
C SER A 54 20.80 2.43 -16.39
N GLN A 55 21.84 2.18 -15.59
CA GLN A 55 22.09 0.87 -15.00
C GLN A 55 21.06 0.49 -13.95
N GLN A 56 20.70 1.43 -13.08
CA GLN A 56 19.67 1.20 -12.07
C GLN A 56 18.33 0.85 -12.74
N LEU A 57 17.95 1.61 -13.77
CA LEU A 57 16.74 1.32 -14.55
C LEU A 57 16.80 -0.06 -15.21
N ALA A 58 17.94 -0.44 -15.80
CA ALA A 58 18.10 -1.76 -16.41
C ALA A 58 17.98 -2.90 -15.37
N MET A 59 18.54 -2.73 -14.17
CA MET A 59 18.40 -3.68 -13.07
C MET A 59 16.95 -3.79 -12.59
N GLU A 60 16.26 -2.66 -12.41
CA GLU A 60 14.85 -2.64 -12.02
C GLU A 60 13.95 -3.31 -13.06
N LEU A 61 14.22 -3.08 -14.36
CA LEU A 61 13.49 -3.75 -15.44
C LEU A 61 13.77 -5.26 -15.49
N TYR A 62 15.02 -5.68 -15.31
CA TYR A 62 15.37 -7.10 -15.24
C TYR A 62 14.69 -7.78 -14.05
N GLU A 63 14.76 -7.16 -12.87
CA GLU A 63 14.19 -7.70 -11.63
C GLU A 63 12.66 -7.80 -11.72
N SER A 64 12.01 -6.74 -12.20
CA SER A 64 10.55 -6.66 -12.28
C SER A 64 9.94 -7.54 -13.37
N ARG A 65 10.65 -7.83 -14.45
CA ARG A 65 10.12 -8.61 -15.59
C ARG A 65 10.67 -10.02 -15.67
N ILE A 66 11.99 -10.18 -15.67
CA ILE A 66 12.63 -11.46 -15.98
C ILE A 66 12.81 -12.27 -14.71
N ALA A 67 13.45 -11.70 -13.69
CA ALA A 67 13.72 -12.42 -12.44
C ALA A 67 12.43 -12.77 -11.70
N SER A 68 11.47 -11.84 -11.62
CA SER A 68 10.15 -12.08 -11.04
C SER A 68 9.41 -13.25 -11.72
N MET A 69 9.42 -13.30 -13.06
CA MET A 69 8.80 -14.36 -13.84
C MET A 69 9.50 -15.71 -13.63
N GLN A 70 10.83 -15.73 -13.62
CA GLN A 70 11.61 -16.94 -13.34
C GLN A 70 11.30 -17.49 -11.95
N ARG A 71 11.24 -16.62 -10.92
CA ARG A 71 10.86 -17.02 -9.57
C ARG A 71 9.42 -17.53 -9.51
N PHE A 72 8.49 -16.90 -10.22
CA PHE A 72 7.10 -17.34 -10.29
C PHE A 72 6.95 -18.73 -10.94
N VAL A 73 7.63 -18.97 -12.06
CA VAL A 73 7.63 -20.28 -12.73
C VAL A 73 8.27 -21.34 -11.84
N ALA A 74 9.42 -21.03 -11.24
CA ALA A 74 10.10 -21.94 -10.30
C ALA A 74 9.20 -22.28 -9.11
N MET A 75 8.55 -21.28 -8.51
CA MET A 75 7.60 -21.47 -7.41
C MET A 75 6.44 -22.37 -7.84
N THR A 76 5.88 -22.16 -9.03
CA THR A 76 4.76 -22.98 -9.54
C THR A 76 5.15 -24.45 -9.71
N VAL A 77 6.34 -24.72 -10.27
CA VAL A 77 6.84 -26.09 -10.47
C VAL A 77 7.14 -26.77 -9.13
N MET A 78 7.84 -26.07 -8.22
CA MET A 78 8.13 -26.61 -6.89
C MET A 78 6.85 -26.87 -6.09
N PHE A 79 5.90 -25.92 -6.13
CA PHE A 79 4.62 -26.05 -5.45
C PHE A 79 3.79 -27.22 -5.99
N HIS A 80 3.77 -27.42 -7.32
CA HIS A 80 3.10 -28.57 -7.93
C HIS A 80 3.73 -29.90 -7.48
N GLN A 81 5.06 -30.00 -7.47
CA GLN A 81 5.75 -31.21 -7.03
C GLN A 81 5.54 -31.49 -5.54
N MET A 82 5.53 -30.46 -4.70
CA MET A 82 5.20 -30.59 -3.27
C MET A 82 3.75 -31.02 -3.07
N GLY A 83 2.81 -30.46 -3.83
CA GLY A 83 1.40 -30.82 -3.79
C GLY A 83 1.15 -32.29 -4.11
N ASP A 84 1.85 -32.84 -5.10
CA ASP A 84 1.74 -34.26 -5.48
C ASP A 84 2.28 -35.20 -4.38
N ARG A 85 3.37 -34.80 -3.71
CA ARG A 85 3.89 -35.52 -2.53
C ARG A 85 2.88 -35.52 -1.39
N VAL A 86 2.23 -34.37 -1.12
CA VAL A 86 1.21 -34.26 -0.07
C VAL A 86 -0.03 -35.10 -0.42
N GLN A 87 -0.47 -35.08 -1.68
CA GLN A 87 -1.58 -35.88 -2.17
C GLN A 87 -1.35 -37.39 -1.99
N SER A 88 -0.11 -37.86 -2.21
CA SER A 88 0.24 -39.27 -2.05
C SER A 88 0.56 -39.66 -0.59
N PHE A 89 0.89 -38.70 0.28
CA PHE A 89 1.24 -38.93 1.68
C PHE A 89 0.02 -39.08 2.59
N PHE A 90 -0.93 -38.15 2.53
CA PHE A 90 -2.06 -38.10 3.46
C PHE A 90 -2.98 -39.34 3.41
N PRO A 91 -3.34 -39.88 2.23
CA PRO A 91 -4.14 -41.11 2.14
C PRO A 91 -3.43 -42.32 2.76
N LYS A 92 -2.09 -42.39 2.68
CA LYS A 92 -1.28 -43.50 3.20
C LYS A 92 -1.20 -43.50 4.73
N ILE A 93 -1.13 -42.33 5.36
CA ILE A 93 -0.97 -42.21 6.83
C ILE A 93 -2.30 -42.11 7.56
N SER A 94 -3.29 -41.46 6.94
CA SER A 94 -4.60 -41.28 7.56
C SER A 94 -5.56 -42.45 7.33
N PHE A 95 -5.11 -43.55 6.73
CA PHE A 95 -5.98 -44.66 6.29
C PHE A 95 -7.18 -44.17 5.47
N GLY A 96 -6.97 -43.15 4.65
CA GLY A 96 -8.02 -42.53 3.82
C GLY A 96 -8.96 -41.54 4.53
N LEU A 97 -8.74 -41.23 5.82
CA LEU A 97 -9.57 -40.27 6.55
C LEU A 97 -9.31 -38.81 6.13
N LEU A 98 -8.08 -38.48 5.75
CA LEU A 98 -7.67 -37.17 5.26
C LEU A 98 -7.32 -37.28 3.78
N GLY A 99 -8.18 -36.71 2.93
CA GLY A 99 -7.95 -36.60 1.49
C GLY A 99 -7.39 -35.22 1.14
N TYR A 100 -6.18 -35.18 0.58
CA TYR A 100 -5.65 -33.97 -0.07
C TYR A 100 -5.86 -34.07 -1.58
N ARG A 101 -6.63 -33.15 -2.14
CA ARG A 101 -6.97 -33.09 -3.57
C ARG A 101 -6.33 -31.86 -4.20
N MET A 102 -5.25 -32.06 -4.96
CA MET A 102 -4.45 -30.97 -5.51
C MET A 102 -5.23 -30.12 -6.52
N ASP A 103 -6.12 -30.72 -7.30
CA ASP A 103 -7.02 -30.03 -8.23
C ASP A 103 -7.92 -29.00 -7.53
N ARG A 104 -8.46 -29.37 -6.35
CA ARG A 104 -9.30 -28.49 -5.54
C ARG A 104 -8.47 -27.40 -4.86
N THR A 105 -7.33 -27.77 -4.25
CA THR A 105 -6.46 -26.81 -3.54
C THR A 105 -5.87 -25.77 -4.50
N HIS A 106 -5.40 -26.18 -5.68
CA HIS A 106 -4.87 -25.25 -6.68
C HIS A 106 -5.97 -24.34 -7.25
N SER A 107 -7.18 -24.85 -7.44
CA SER A 107 -8.33 -24.04 -7.84
C SER A 107 -8.68 -22.98 -6.79
N ILE A 108 -8.77 -23.35 -5.51
CA ILE A 108 -9.01 -22.41 -4.40
C ILE A 108 -7.89 -21.40 -4.30
N MET A 109 -6.62 -21.83 -4.38
CA MET A 109 -5.47 -20.94 -4.34
C MET A 109 -5.53 -19.93 -5.47
N ARG A 110 -5.82 -20.36 -6.71
CA ARG A 110 -5.98 -19.48 -7.87
C ARG A 110 -7.11 -18.48 -7.65
N ILE A 111 -8.28 -18.89 -7.18
CA ILE A 111 -9.41 -17.99 -6.87
C ILE A 111 -9.00 -16.98 -5.79
N ALA A 112 -8.40 -17.44 -4.70
CA ALA A 112 -7.98 -16.62 -3.57
C ALA A 112 -6.88 -15.60 -3.95
N THR A 113 -5.92 -15.99 -4.79
CA THR A 113 -4.86 -15.08 -5.26
C THR A 113 -5.33 -14.12 -6.36
N THR A 114 -6.30 -14.50 -7.19
CA THR A 114 -6.90 -13.55 -8.15
C THR A 114 -7.81 -12.52 -7.50
N ALA A 115 -8.41 -12.85 -6.34
CA ALA A 115 -9.30 -11.95 -5.62
C ALA A 115 -8.56 -10.85 -4.85
N SER A 116 -7.25 -10.95 -4.63
CA SER A 116 -6.45 -9.89 -4.00
C SER A 116 -5.21 -9.54 -4.83
N PRO A 117 -5.34 -8.69 -5.87
CA PRO A 117 -4.18 -8.12 -6.55
C PRO A 117 -3.62 -6.95 -5.73
N VAL A 118 -3.41 -7.13 -4.42
CA VAL A 118 -2.82 -6.06 -3.60
C VAL A 118 -1.35 -6.38 -3.44
N SER A 119 -0.53 -5.73 -4.27
CA SER A 119 0.92 -5.79 -4.14
C SER A 119 1.29 -5.30 -2.74
N GLY A 120 2.19 -5.98 -2.04
CA GLY A 120 2.66 -5.53 -0.72
C GLY A 120 3.31 -4.14 -0.76
N ALA A 121 3.74 -3.66 -1.95
CA ALA A 121 4.12 -2.26 -2.17
C ALA A 121 2.91 -1.33 -2.12
N ASP A 122 1.84 -1.64 -2.85
CA ASP A 122 0.59 -0.86 -2.85
C ASP A 122 -0.06 -0.81 -1.46
N VAL A 123 0.01 -1.91 -0.69
CA VAL A 123 -0.45 -1.91 0.72
C VAL A 123 0.36 -0.93 1.55
N ARG A 124 1.68 -0.88 1.37
CA ARG A 124 2.55 0.03 2.14
C ARG A 124 2.27 1.49 1.77
N ASP A 125 2.10 1.80 0.49
CA ASP A 125 1.80 3.16 0.04
C ASP A 125 0.42 3.61 0.53
N GLN A 126 -0.59 2.75 0.42
CA GLN A 126 -1.92 3.02 0.99
C GLN A 126 -1.87 3.17 2.51
N MET A 127 -1.05 2.39 3.21
CA MET A 127 -0.93 2.46 4.67
C MET A 127 -0.26 3.77 5.12
N VAL A 128 0.71 4.29 4.38
CA VAL A 128 1.31 5.62 4.62
C VAL A 128 0.26 6.71 4.42
N GLU A 129 -0.51 6.65 3.34
CA GLU A 129 -1.58 7.61 3.05
C GLU A 129 -2.67 7.59 4.14
N LEU A 130 -3.11 6.38 4.53
CA LEU A 130 -4.13 6.19 5.56
C LEU A 130 -3.67 6.74 6.91
N HIS A 131 -2.40 6.53 7.27
CA HIS A 131 -1.81 7.04 8.50
C HIS A 131 -1.79 8.58 8.54
N LEU A 132 -1.52 9.21 7.40
CA LEU A 132 -1.53 10.66 7.25
C LEU A 132 -2.96 11.22 7.42
N ARG A 133 -3.96 10.60 6.77
CA ARG A 133 -5.38 10.97 6.93
C ARG A 133 -5.83 10.85 8.39
N LEU A 134 -5.49 9.75 9.06
CA LEU A 134 -5.85 9.54 10.47
C LEU A 134 -5.20 10.57 11.41
N LYS A 135 -3.97 11.01 11.13
CA LYS A 135 -3.33 12.08 11.91
C LYS A 135 -4.05 13.42 11.75
N ILE A 136 -4.43 13.76 10.52
CA ILE A 136 -5.18 14.99 10.23
C ILE A 136 -6.54 14.95 10.92
N GLU A 137 -7.27 13.83 10.80
CA GLU A 137 -8.58 13.67 11.42
C GLU A 137 -8.52 13.77 12.96
N LYS A 138 -7.49 13.18 13.59
CA LYS A 138 -7.25 13.34 15.03
C LYS A 138 -6.97 14.78 15.42
N ALA A 139 -6.16 15.50 14.65
CA ALA A 139 -5.86 16.91 14.91
C ALA A 139 -7.11 17.78 14.81
N VAL A 140 -7.92 17.59 13.76
CA VAL A 140 -9.21 18.28 13.58
C VAL A 140 -10.15 17.99 14.74
N ASN A 141 -10.27 16.73 15.16
CA ASN A 141 -11.12 16.35 16.30
C ASN A 141 -10.67 16.99 17.62
N LEU A 142 -9.36 17.15 17.84
CA LEU A 142 -8.85 17.85 19.02
C LEU A 142 -9.21 19.34 18.99
N VAL A 143 -9.06 19.99 17.84
CA VAL A 143 -9.42 21.41 17.66
C VAL A 143 -10.92 21.61 17.88
N ILE A 144 -11.77 20.77 17.30
CA ILE A 144 -13.23 20.83 17.48
C ILE A 144 -13.61 20.66 18.96
N ARG A 145 -13.01 19.70 19.66
CA ARG A 145 -13.27 19.49 21.10
C ARG A 145 -12.85 20.70 21.93
N HIS A 146 -11.69 21.29 21.64
CA HIS A 146 -11.24 22.48 22.36
C HIS A 146 -12.11 23.69 22.08
N PHE A 147 -12.49 23.90 20.83
CA PHE A 147 -13.40 24.98 20.43
C PHE A 147 -14.76 24.86 21.13
N ASN A 148 -15.35 23.65 21.13
CA ASN A 148 -16.63 23.41 21.80
C ASN A 148 -16.56 23.62 23.31
N ARG A 149 -15.46 23.22 23.96
CA ARG A 149 -15.22 23.48 25.39
C ARG A 149 -15.09 24.97 25.67
N TRP A 150 -14.32 25.69 24.86
CA TRP A 150 -14.17 27.14 24.98
C TRP A 150 -15.50 27.86 24.79
N LYS A 151 -16.27 27.50 23.75
CA LYS A 151 -17.59 28.07 23.46
C LYS A 151 -18.57 27.83 24.61
N ALA A 152 -18.58 26.62 25.17
CA ALA A 152 -19.41 26.31 26.34
C ALA A 152 -18.99 27.10 27.59
N ALA A 153 -17.69 27.30 27.82
CA ALA A 153 -17.19 28.10 28.92
C ALA A 153 -17.52 29.60 28.75
N LYS A 154 -17.44 30.13 27.53
CA LYS A 154 -17.83 31.51 27.20
C LYS A 154 -19.33 31.73 27.46
N ASN A 155 -20.18 30.85 26.94
CA ASN A 155 -21.63 30.93 27.15
C ASN A 155 -21.98 30.88 28.65
N LYS A 156 -21.27 30.06 29.45
CA LYS A 156 -21.48 30.02 30.91
C LYS A 156 -21.10 31.32 31.62
N ARG A 157 -20.03 32.00 31.17
CA ARG A 157 -19.61 33.31 31.72
C ARG A 157 -20.64 34.39 31.37
N GLU A 158 -21.06 34.46 30.12
CA GLU A 158 -22.10 35.39 29.66
C GLU A 158 -23.43 35.18 30.42
N LEU A 159 -23.83 33.91 30.66
CA LEU A 159 -25.02 33.59 31.47
C LEU A 159 -24.86 33.98 32.95
N ALA A 160 -23.65 33.88 33.51
CA ALA A 160 -23.38 34.27 34.89
C ALA A 160 -23.40 35.80 35.06
N GLU A 161 -22.86 36.54 34.09
CA GLU A 161 -22.91 38.00 34.05
C GLU A 161 -24.36 38.52 33.92
N LEU A 162 -25.17 37.91 33.03
CA LEU A 162 -26.59 38.20 32.90
C LEU A 162 -27.36 37.95 34.21
N ARG A 163 -27.11 36.81 34.88
CA ARG A 163 -27.72 36.50 36.19
C ARG A 163 -27.31 37.49 37.27
N SER A 164 -26.04 37.88 37.32
CA SER A 164 -25.54 38.88 38.29
C SER A 164 -26.15 40.27 38.06
N SER A 165 -26.43 40.63 36.81
CA SER A 165 -27.08 41.91 36.48
C SER A 165 -28.56 41.95 36.87
N MET A 166 -29.24 40.79 36.89
CA MET A 166 -30.63 40.65 37.32
C MET A 166 -30.81 40.71 38.85
N THR A 167 -29.77 40.44 39.64
CA THR A 167 -29.84 40.38 41.12
C THR A 167 -29.53 41.70 41.85
N MET A 168 -29.26 42.79 41.13
CA MET A 168 -28.89 44.10 41.71
C MET A 168 -29.98 45.18 41.63
N SER A 169 -31.27 44.80 41.56
CA SER A 169 -32.38 45.74 41.81
C SER A 169 -33.04 45.45 43.16
N PRO A 170 -32.72 46.19 44.25
CA PRO A 170 -33.42 46.07 45.51
C PRO A 170 -34.63 47.02 45.50
N GLY A 171 -35.82 46.46 45.31
CA GLY A 171 -37.08 47.20 45.34
C GLY A 171 -38.27 46.27 45.46
N SER A 172 -38.56 45.83 46.69
CA SER A 172 -39.84 45.23 47.11
C SER A 172 -41.03 46.17 46.79
N PRO A 173 -42.31 45.73 46.71
CA PRO A 173 -42.92 44.83 47.69
C PRO A 173 -43.89 43.77 47.17
N SER A 174 -44.11 42.82 48.08
CA SER A 174 -45.25 41.92 48.19
C SER A 174 -46.57 42.48 47.67
N MET A 175 -47.30 41.70 46.87
CA MET A 175 -48.76 41.70 46.89
C MET A 175 -49.29 40.28 46.69
N ASP A 176 -49.90 39.82 47.78
CA ASP A 176 -51.22 39.21 47.87
C ASP A 176 -51.64 38.05 46.95
N LYS A 177 -52.09 37.02 47.67
CA LYS A 177 -52.90 35.88 47.28
C LYS A 177 -53.95 36.22 46.23
N ILE A 178 -54.05 35.38 45.20
CA ILE A 178 -55.32 35.10 44.52
C ILE A 178 -55.41 33.59 44.33
N ASP A 179 -56.38 33.00 45.02
CA ASP A 179 -56.97 31.68 44.79
C ASP A 179 -57.47 31.56 43.36
N GLU A 180 -57.26 30.42 42.70
CA GLU A 180 -58.31 29.78 41.89
C GLU A 180 -58.11 28.26 41.88
N GLY A 181 -59.02 27.57 42.57
CA GLY A 181 -59.37 26.20 42.24
C GLY A 181 -60.39 26.14 41.11
N SER A 182 -60.66 24.91 40.64
CA SER A 182 -61.61 24.55 39.57
C SER A 182 -61.01 24.75 38.17
N LEU A 183 -60.98 23.79 37.25
CA LEU A 183 -61.99 22.77 36.96
C LEU A 183 -61.41 21.36 36.78
N LYS A 184 -62.14 20.38 37.35
CA LYS A 184 -62.18 18.98 36.95
C LYS A 184 -63.09 18.83 35.72
N SER A 185 -62.84 17.78 34.93
CA SER A 185 -63.80 16.80 34.34
C SER A 185 -63.28 16.38 32.97
N GLU A 186 -62.82 15.13 32.84
CA GLU A 186 -63.52 14.03 32.15
C GLU A 186 -63.24 14.00 30.64
#